data_AF-A0A2E9LLY1-F1
#
_entry.id   AF-A0A2E9LLY1-F1
#
_cell.length_a   1.000
_cell.length_b   1.000
_cell.length_c   1.000
_cell.angle_alpha   90.00
_cell.angle_beta   90.00
_cell.angle_gamma   90.00
#
_symmetry.space_group_name_H-M   'P 1'
#
loop_
_entity.id
_entity.type
_entity.pdbx_description
1 polymer ?
#
loop_
_entity_poly.entity_id
_entity_poly.type
_entity_poly.pdbx_seq_one_letter_code
_entity_poly.pdbx_strand_id
1 'polypeptide(L)'
;MQDVRSLFTLAEDDQRLTNYRRKKWLRSEEFQQWLDQDALLELTMDQALDLYRASGGRDGAGFKSNTIEEVRDGLDFLLYDNIKLEGRFDECAAPEGAYRLAGCGREFPSYILCLSNPGLFAVWNNNAEVLLKQAGLLPVSVKTGPMGIRYLDMLDALNQVRGRSGRRDFREIDELAYQAARK
;
A
#
# COMPACT_ATOMS: atom_id res chain seq x y z
N MET A 1 -29.19 -3.99 9.76
CA MET A 1 -28.49 -2.94 8.99
C MET A 1 -27.38 -2.41 9.87
N GLN A 2 -26.11 -2.67 9.52
CA GLN A 2 -24.99 -1.99 10.18
C GLN A 2 -25.18 -0.49 9.97
N ASP A 3 -25.06 0.30 11.04
CA ASP A 3 -25.03 1.75 10.92
C ASP A 3 -23.82 2.12 10.04
N VAL A 4 -24.06 2.69 8.87
CA VAL A 4 -23.02 3.09 7.92
C VAL A 4 -22.02 4.05 8.58
N ARG A 5 -22.43 4.80 9.61
CA ARG A 5 -21.51 5.64 10.40
C ARG A 5 -20.46 4.83 11.15
N SER A 6 -20.81 3.63 11.64
CA SER A 6 -19.88 2.75 12.36
C SER A 6 -18.79 2.15 11.47
N LEU A 7 -18.95 2.21 10.14
CA LEU A 7 -17.93 1.81 9.16
C LEU A 7 -16.79 2.83 9.06
N PHE A 8 -17.06 4.11 9.37
CA PHE A 8 -16.11 5.22 9.20
C PHE A 8 -15.43 5.65 10.51
N THR A 9 -15.70 4.94 11.61
CA THR A 9 -15.11 5.20 12.92
C THR A 9 -14.04 4.17 13.26
N LEU A 10 -12.83 4.62 13.60
CA LEU A 10 -11.78 3.79 14.20
C LEU A 10 -12.05 3.56 15.69
N ALA A 11 -11.90 2.33 16.14
CA ALA A 11 -11.91 1.96 17.54
C ALA A 11 -10.49 2.14 18.12
N GLU A 12 -10.22 3.31 18.71
CA GLU A 12 -8.87 3.67 19.20
C GLU A 12 -8.34 2.70 20.27
N ASP A 13 -9.22 2.07 21.06
CA ASP A 13 -8.84 1.14 22.14
C ASP A 13 -8.79 -0.33 21.71
N ASP A 14 -8.91 -0.62 20.40
CA ASP A 14 -8.79 -2.00 19.90
C ASP A 14 -7.32 -2.45 19.87
N GLN A 15 -7.00 -3.46 20.68
CA GLN A 15 -5.63 -3.99 20.80
C GLN A 15 -5.11 -4.59 19.48
N ARG A 16 -5.98 -5.19 18.65
CA ARG A 16 -5.57 -5.75 17.35
C ARG A 16 -5.22 -4.62 16.38
N LEU A 17 -6.01 -3.55 16.38
CA LEU A 17 -5.72 -2.36 15.59
C LEU A 17 -4.42 -1.70 16.02
N THR A 18 -4.19 -1.57 17.33
CA THR A 18 -2.93 -1.07 17.90
C THR A 18 -1.73 -1.91 17.44
N ASN A 19 -1.85 -3.24 17.49
CA ASN A 19 -0.78 -4.14 17.03
C ASN A 19 -0.54 -4.03 15.51
N TYR A 20 -1.62 -3.87 14.73
CA TYR A 20 -1.53 -3.65 13.29
C TYR A 20 -0.79 -2.35 12.95
N ARG A 21 -1.21 -1.24 13.56
CA ARG A 21 -0.56 0.08 13.43
C ARG A 21 0.92 0.00 13.78
N ARG A 22 1.27 -0.62 14.91
CA ARG A 22 2.67 -0.80 15.33
C ARG A 22 3.48 -1.60 14.32
N LYS A 23 2.94 -2.71 13.81
CA LYS A 23 3.65 -3.55 12.85
C LYS A 23 3.89 -2.84 11.52
N LYS A 24 2.92 -2.04 11.05
CA LYS A 24 2.92 -1.51 9.69
C LYS A 24 3.47 -0.09 9.55
N TRP A 25 3.22 0.76 10.56
CA TRP A 25 3.42 2.20 10.46
C TRP A 25 4.36 2.79 11.53
N LEU A 26 4.78 2.01 12.55
CA LEU A 26 5.64 2.53 13.63
C LEU A 26 6.98 3.06 13.12
N ARG A 27 7.53 2.42 12.09
CA ARG A 27 8.84 2.75 11.49
C ARG A 27 8.70 3.63 10.24
N SER A 28 7.55 4.27 10.01
CA SER A 28 7.31 5.03 8.78
C SER A 28 8.33 6.13 8.54
N GLU A 29 8.77 6.86 9.56
CA GLU A 29 9.77 7.93 9.41
C GLU A 29 11.14 7.37 9.00
N GLU A 30 11.58 6.28 9.64
CA GLU A 30 12.81 5.57 9.28
C GLU A 30 12.74 5.01 7.86
N PHE A 31 11.61 4.40 7.49
CA PHE A 31 11.39 3.83 6.17
C PHE A 31 11.34 4.90 5.08
N GLN A 32 10.79 6.08 5.35
CA GLN A 32 10.81 7.20 4.42
C GLN A 32 12.25 7.64 4.13
N GLN A 33 13.11 7.73 5.15
CA GLN A 33 14.52 8.10 4.97
C GLN A 33 15.28 7.11 4.09
N TRP A 34 14.95 5.82 4.15
CA TRP A 34 15.56 4.81 3.28
C TRP A 34 15.06 4.87 1.84
N LEU A 35 13.87 5.44 1.63
CA LEU A 35 13.26 5.59 0.31
C LEU A 35 13.64 6.91 -0.35
N ASP A 36 14.28 7.85 0.37
CA ASP A 36 14.84 9.06 -0.23
C ASP A 36 15.82 8.70 -1.36
N GLN A 37 15.74 9.43 -2.48
CA GLN A 37 16.41 9.05 -3.73
C GLN A 37 17.92 8.78 -3.56
N ASP A 38 18.63 9.63 -2.82
CA ASP A 38 20.06 9.46 -2.56
C ASP A 38 20.35 8.26 -1.63
N ALA A 39 19.48 8.03 -0.65
CA ALA A 39 19.64 6.95 0.34
C ALA A 39 19.26 5.58 -0.24
N LEU A 40 18.40 5.55 -1.26
CA LEU A 40 17.95 4.32 -1.90
C LEU A 40 19.10 3.52 -2.51
N LEU A 41 20.14 4.21 -3.00
CA LEU A 41 21.38 3.60 -3.51
C LEU A 41 22.15 2.80 -2.43
N GLU A 42 21.93 3.11 -1.15
CA GLU A 42 22.55 2.45 -0.01
C GLU A 42 21.60 1.46 0.69
N LEU A 43 20.34 1.35 0.24
CA LEU A 43 19.34 0.45 0.82
C LEU A 43 19.86 -0.99 0.84
N THR A 44 19.95 -1.61 2.00
CA THR A 44 20.41 -3.00 2.12
C THR A 44 19.27 -3.99 1.95
N MET A 45 19.58 -5.25 1.65
CA MET A 45 18.55 -6.30 1.55
C MET A 45 17.79 -6.53 2.87
N ASP A 46 18.44 -6.31 4.02
CA ASP A 46 17.75 -6.41 5.32
C ASP A 46 16.75 -5.26 5.51
N GLN A 47 17.10 -4.03 5.11
CA GLN A 47 16.18 -2.89 5.13
C GLN A 47 15.01 -3.08 4.15
N ALA A 48 15.30 -3.56 2.93
CA ALA A 48 14.29 -3.91 1.94
C ALA A 48 13.32 -4.98 2.46
N LEU A 49 13.83 -5.99 3.16
CA LEU A 49 13.00 -7.03 3.76
C LEU A 49 12.12 -6.50 4.89
N ASP A 50 12.59 -5.51 5.65
CA ASP A 50 11.80 -4.86 6.69
C ASP A 50 10.63 -4.05 6.08
N LEU A 51 10.87 -3.32 4.98
CA LEU A 51 9.82 -2.67 4.18
C LEU A 51 8.80 -3.72 3.69
N TYR A 52 9.28 -4.82 3.11
CA TYR A 52 8.44 -5.90 2.59
C TYR A 52 7.55 -6.51 3.69
N ARG A 53 8.11 -6.80 4.87
CA ARG A 53 7.36 -7.36 6.01
C ARG A 53 6.33 -6.40 6.55
N ALA A 54 6.65 -5.11 6.62
CA ALA A 54 5.74 -4.08 7.08
C ALA A 54 4.56 -3.89 6.11
N SER A 55 4.78 -4.01 4.80
CA SER A 55 3.71 -3.98 3.78
C SER A 55 2.64 -5.07 3.98
N GLY A 56 2.97 -6.15 4.71
CA GLY A 56 2.14 -7.35 4.88
C GLY A 56 2.59 -8.54 4.03
N GLY A 57 3.73 -8.42 3.34
CA GLY A 57 4.37 -9.48 2.58
C GLY A 57 4.61 -10.74 3.41
N ARG A 58 4.43 -11.92 2.78
CA ARG A 58 4.50 -13.24 3.44
C ARG A 58 5.51 -14.18 2.81
N ASP A 59 5.84 -13.97 1.53
CA ASP A 59 6.81 -14.77 0.80
C ASP A 59 8.21 -14.14 0.89
N GLY A 60 8.78 -14.19 2.10
CA GLY A 60 10.12 -13.65 2.34
C GLY A 60 11.22 -14.40 1.59
N ALA A 61 11.00 -15.68 1.24
CA ALA A 61 11.96 -16.45 0.46
C ALA A 61 11.97 -16.00 -1.00
N GLY A 62 10.78 -15.83 -1.60
CA GLY A 62 10.65 -15.24 -2.94
C GLY A 62 11.13 -13.80 -2.99
N PHE A 63 10.87 -12.99 -1.96
CA PHE A 63 11.42 -11.63 -1.93
C PHE A 63 12.95 -11.60 -1.89
N LYS A 64 13.57 -12.50 -1.13
CA LYS A 64 15.03 -12.61 -1.03
C LYS A 64 15.71 -13.19 -2.28
N SER A 65 14.95 -13.72 -3.24
CA SER A 65 15.54 -14.18 -4.51
C SER A 65 15.85 -13.04 -5.46
N ASN A 66 15.29 -11.84 -5.23
CA ASN A 66 15.71 -10.64 -5.96
C ASN A 66 17.12 -10.23 -5.48
N THR A 67 17.92 -9.69 -6.38
CA THR A 67 19.13 -8.94 -6.06
C THR A 67 18.78 -7.62 -5.39
N ILE A 68 19.72 -7.02 -4.66
CA ILE A 68 19.45 -5.71 -4.04
C ILE A 68 19.35 -4.61 -5.11
N GLU A 69 20.08 -4.75 -6.21
CA GLU A 69 20.03 -3.86 -7.37
C GLU A 69 18.63 -3.86 -7.99
N GLU A 70 18.03 -5.03 -8.25
CA GLU A 70 16.65 -5.12 -8.76
C GLU A 70 15.63 -4.45 -7.82
N VAL A 71 15.80 -4.62 -6.50
CA VAL A 71 14.93 -3.97 -5.52
C VAL A 71 15.07 -2.45 -5.58
N ARG A 72 16.32 -1.94 -5.60
CA ARG A 72 16.57 -0.50 -5.66
C ARG A 72 16.04 0.10 -6.96
N ASP A 73 16.30 -0.53 -8.09
CA ASP A 73 15.82 -0.10 -9.41
C ASP A 73 14.29 -0.07 -9.46
N GLY A 74 13.62 -1.09 -8.93
CA GLY A 74 12.16 -1.12 -8.87
C GLY A 74 11.56 -0.05 -7.96
N LEU A 75 12.20 0.25 -6.83
CA LEU A 75 11.77 1.32 -5.93
C LEU A 75 12.04 2.71 -6.51
N ASP A 76 13.19 2.92 -7.16
CA ASP A 76 13.53 4.19 -7.82
C ASP A 76 12.56 4.47 -8.96
N PHE A 77 12.33 3.46 -9.81
CA PHE A 77 11.36 3.55 -10.89
C PHE A 77 9.96 3.88 -10.37
N LEU A 78 9.50 3.19 -9.33
CA LEU A 78 8.18 3.43 -8.73
C LEU A 78 8.04 4.85 -8.15
N LEU A 79 9.08 5.38 -7.52
CA LEU A 79 9.01 6.63 -6.75
C LEU A 79 9.39 7.88 -7.55
N TYR A 80 10.36 7.76 -8.46
CA TYR A 80 11.05 8.92 -9.05
C TYR A 80 11.04 8.98 -10.58
N ASP A 81 10.64 7.92 -11.28
CA ASP A 81 10.54 7.99 -12.74
C ASP A 81 9.51 9.04 -13.20
N ASN A 82 9.77 9.64 -14.37
CA ASN A 82 8.99 10.73 -14.94
C ASN A 82 7.73 10.26 -15.70
N ILE A 83 7.56 8.96 -15.91
CA ILE A 83 6.30 8.45 -16.47
C ILE A 83 5.15 8.59 -15.46
N LYS A 84 3.92 8.54 -15.96
CA LYS A 84 2.73 8.67 -15.13
C LYS A 84 2.66 7.55 -14.08
N LEU A 85 2.07 7.86 -12.92
CA LEU A 85 1.89 6.92 -11.81
C LEU A 85 1.24 5.60 -12.23
N GLU A 86 0.25 5.65 -13.13
CA GLU A 86 -0.36 4.47 -13.73
C GLU A 86 0.69 3.52 -14.32
N GLY A 87 1.56 4.02 -15.21
CA GLY A 87 2.60 3.21 -15.85
C GLY A 87 3.61 2.70 -14.83
N ARG A 88 4.04 3.54 -13.89
CA ARG A 88 4.96 3.12 -12.81
C ARG A 88 4.39 1.97 -11.99
N PHE A 89 3.14 2.11 -11.58
CA PHE A 89 2.47 1.09 -10.78
C PHE A 89 2.24 -0.20 -11.57
N ASP A 90 1.90 -0.09 -12.86
CA ASP A 90 1.68 -1.25 -13.73
C ASP A 90 2.93 -2.11 -13.83
N GLU A 91 4.06 -1.52 -14.14
CA GLU A 91 5.34 -2.22 -14.27
C GLU A 91 5.83 -2.86 -12.96
N CYS A 92 5.44 -2.32 -11.81
CA CYS A 92 5.82 -2.87 -10.50
C CYS A 92 4.83 -3.92 -9.96
N ALA A 93 3.58 -3.93 -10.42
CA ALA A 93 2.50 -4.73 -9.82
C ALA A 93 1.88 -5.78 -10.75
N ALA A 94 1.93 -5.58 -12.08
CA ALA A 94 1.46 -6.53 -13.06
C ALA A 94 2.37 -7.78 -13.12
N PRO A 95 1.85 -9.00 -13.43
CA PRO A 95 2.68 -10.21 -13.54
C PRO A 95 3.83 -10.10 -14.54
N GLU A 96 3.60 -9.38 -15.63
CA GLU A 96 4.49 -9.17 -16.76
C GLU A 96 5.32 -7.87 -16.67
N GLY A 97 5.17 -7.09 -15.60
CA GLY A 97 5.84 -5.80 -15.43
C GLY A 97 7.35 -5.95 -15.25
N ALA A 98 8.13 -5.06 -15.89
CA ALA A 98 9.58 -5.14 -15.93
C ALA A 98 10.25 -4.93 -14.57
N TYR A 99 9.58 -4.22 -13.65
CA TYR A 99 10.07 -3.89 -12.31
C TYR A 99 9.33 -4.67 -11.21
N ARG A 100 8.62 -5.73 -11.58
CA ARG A 100 7.92 -6.59 -10.62
C ARG A 100 8.92 -7.43 -9.82
N LEU A 101 8.99 -7.18 -8.52
CA LEU A 101 9.81 -7.98 -7.61
C LEU A 101 9.16 -9.33 -7.29
N ALA A 102 9.98 -10.38 -7.23
CA ALA A 102 9.55 -11.71 -6.79
C ALA A 102 8.99 -11.66 -5.36
N GLY A 103 7.97 -12.49 -5.07
CA GLY A 103 7.27 -12.50 -3.79
C GLY A 103 6.35 -11.29 -3.54
N CYS A 104 6.28 -10.33 -4.46
CA CYS A 104 5.43 -9.14 -4.35
C CYS A 104 4.15 -9.25 -5.20
N GLY A 105 3.11 -8.57 -4.70
CA GLY A 105 1.88 -8.23 -5.41
C GLY A 105 1.58 -6.75 -5.22
N ARG A 106 0.41 -6.28 -5.66
CA ARG A 106 -0.02 -4.86 -5.61
C ARG A 106 0.09 -4.20 -4.23
N GLU A 107 0.05 -5.00 -3.17
CA GLU A 107 0.19 -4.56 -1.78
C GLU A 107 1.54 -3.88 -1.51
N PHE A 108 2.63 -4.38 -2.09
CA PHE A 108 3.97 -3.83 -1.85
C PHE A 108 4.16 -2.44 -2.50
N PRO A 109 4.01 -2.26 -3.83
CA PRO A 109 4.18 -0.94 -4.43
C PRO A 109 3.17 0.09 -3.91
N SER A 110 1.93 -0.29 -3.62
CA SER A 110 0.96 0.64 -3.02
C SER A 110 1.32 1.03 -1.57
N TYR A 111 1.95 0.13 -0.82
CA TYR A 111 2.52 0.45 0.50
C TYR A 111 3.71 1.41 0.39
N ILE A 112 4.63 1.18 -0.54
CA ILE A 112 5.78 2.07 -0.76
C ILE A 112 5.32 3.48 -1.16
N LEU A 113 4.34 3.60 -2.05
CA LEU A 113 3.74 4.89 -2.39
C LEU A 113 3.06 5.55 -1.18
N CYS A 114 2.27 4.80 -0.41
CA CYS A 114 1.64 5.33 0.81
C CYS A 114 2.68 5.78 1.84
N LEU A 115 3.80 5.07 1.97
CA LEU A 115 4.92 5.51 2.81
C LEU A 115 5.50 6.82 2.30
N SER A 116 5.76 6.97 1.00
CA SER A 116 6.38 8.19 0.47
C SER A 116 5.49 9.42 0.60
N ASN A 117 4.18 9.27 0.39
CA ASN A 117 3.22 10.34 0.65
C ASN A 117 1.85 9.81 1.09
N PRO A 118 1.61 9.67 2.41
CA PRO A 118 0.36 9.13 2.94
C PRO A 118 -0.83 10.06 2.71
N GLY A 119 -0.60 11.34 2.38
CA GLY A 119 -1.65 12.28 1.99
C GLY A 119 -2.15 12.09 0.56
N LEU A 120 -1.38 11.42 -0.30
CA LEU A 120 -1.72 11.24 -1.72
C LEU A 120 -2.00 9.80 -2.11
N PHE A 121 -1.32 8.83 -1.49
CA PHE A 121 -1.34 7.45 -1.97
C PHE A 121 -1.89 6.49 -0.92
N ALA A 122 -2.77 5.59 -1.36
CA ALA A 122 -3.41 4.60 -0.53
C ALA A 122 -2.80 3.21 -0.70
N VAL A 123 -2.89 2.39 0.35
CA VAL A 123 -2.51 0.98 0.27
C VAL A 123 -3.64 0.18 -0.37
N TRP A 124 -3.31 -0.57 -1.42
CA TRP A 124 -4.23 -1.51 -2.04
C TRP A 124 -3.93 -2.93 -1.54
N ASN A 125 -4.73 -3.38 -0.59
CA ASN A 125 -4.74 -4.76 -0.10
C ASN A 125 -6.17 -5.30 0.01
N ASN A 126 -6.30 -6.57 0.38
CA ASN A 126 -7.62 -7.21 0.52
C ASN A 126 -8.52 -6.51 1.55
N ASN A 127 -7.96 -5.90 2.60
CA ASN A 127 -8.76 -5.17 3.58
C ASN A 127 -9.39 -3.92 2.95
N ALA A 128 -8.63 -3.21 2.12
CA ALA A 128 -9.11 -2.03 1.39
C ALA A 128 -10.29 -2.39 0.46
N GLU A 129 -10.18 -3.50 -0.26
CA GLU A 129 -11.29 -3.99 -1.10
C GLU A 129 -12.53 -4.37 -0.27
N VAL A 130 -12.35 -5.00 0.90
CA VAL A 130 -13.46 -5.31 1.81
C VAL A 130 -14.14 -4.04 2.31
N LEU A 131 -13.37 -3.03 2.72
CA LEU A 131 -13.90 -1.73 3.15
C LEU A 131 -14.71 -1.07 2.03
N LEU A 132 -14.15 -0.99 0.81
CA LEU A 132 -14.86 -0.41 -0.32
C LEU A 132 -16.12 -1.19 -0.68
N LYS A 133 -16.09 -2.52 -0.58
CA LYS A 133 -17.28 -3.36 -0.79
C LYS A 133 -18.37 -3.06 0.24
N GLN A 134 -18.01 -2.97 1.53
CA GLN A 134 -18.95 -2.62 2.60
C GLN A 134 -19.49 -1.19 2.46
N ALA A 135 -18.67 -0.26 1.94
CA ALA A 135 -19.06 1.12 1.67
C ALA A 135 -19.88 1.31 0.37
N GLY A 136 -20.03 0.26 -0.45
CA GLY A 136 -20.67 0.34 -1.77
C GLY A 136 -19.87 1.15 -2.80
N LEU A 137 -18.55 1.20 -2.65
CA LEU A 137 -17.61 2.01 -3.44
C LEU A 137 -16.59 1.19 -4.23
N LEU A 138 -16.65 -0.16 -4.19
CA LEU A 138 -15.67 -1.00 -4.88
C LEU A 138 -15.75 -0.77 -6.40
N PRO A 139 -14.66 -0.30 -7.06
CA PRO A 139 -14.68 -0.04 -8.48
C PRO A 139 -14.88 -1.32 -9.29
N VAL A 140 -15.65 -1.23 -10.38
CA VAL A 140 -15.89 -2.37 -11.29
C VAL A 140 -14.60 -2.81 -11.98
N SER A 141 -13.72 -1.86 -12.27
CA SER A 141 -12.43 -2.05 -12.93
C SER A 141 -11.44 -2.90 -12.13
N VAL A 142 -11.59 -3.07 -10.81
CA VAL A 142 -10.70 -3.89 -9.97
C VAL A 142 -10.46 -5.30 -10.57
N LYS A 143 -11.41 -5.82 -11.34
CA LYS A 143 -11.35 -7.14 -11.97
C LYS A 143 -10.69 -7.17 -13.36
N THR A 144 -10.57 -6.04 -14.05
CA THR A 144 -10.23 -5.99 -15.49
C THR A 144 -9.39 -4.76 -15.86
N GLY A 145 -8.44 -4.90 -16.78
CA GLY A 145 -7.61 -3.81 -17.31
C GLY A 145 -6.20 -3.73 -16.71
N PRO A 146 -5.37 -2.75 -17.07
CA PRO A 146 -4.03 -2.58 -16.53
C PRO A 146 -4.05 -2.33 -15.02
N MET A 147 -3.09 -2.90 -14.29
CA MET A 147 -2.97 -2.75 -12.85
C MET A 147 -2.81 -1.28 -12.43
N GLY A 148 -2.11 -0.49 -13.23
CA GLY A 148 -1.97 0.96 -13.03
C GLY A 148 -3.30 1.70 -12.98
N ILE A 149 -4.19 1.46 -13.95
CA ILE A 149 -5.54 2.07 -14.00
C ILE A 149 -6.37 1.62 -12.80
N ARG A 150 -6.33 0.32 -12.48
CA ARG A 150 -7.05 -0.22 -11.32
C ARG A 150 -6.59 0.43 -10.01
N TYR A 151 -5.30 0.74 -9.89
CA TYR A 151 -4.78 1.43 -8.71
C TYR A 151 -5.33 2.85 -8.59
N LEU A 152 -5.41 3.60 -9.69
CA LEU A 152 -6.01 4.95 -9.69
C LEU A 152 -7.49 4.92 -9.29
N ASP A 153 -8.26 3.97 -9.82
CA ASP A 153 -9.68 3.81 -9.46
C ASP A 153 -9.85 3.42 -7.98
N MET A 154 -8.99 2.54 -7.47
CA MET A 154 -8.94 2.20 -6.05
C MET A 154 -8.58 3.40 -5.18
N LEU A 155 -7.64 4.23 -5.63
CA LEU A 155 -7.21 5.43 -4.94
C LEU A 155 -8.34 6.46 -4.84
N ASP A 156 -9.08 6.70 -5.92
CA ASP A 156 -10.24 7.60 -5.89
C ASP A 156 -11.33 7.09 -4.94
N ALA A 157 -11.65 5.80 -5.00
CA ALA A 157 -12.65 5.20 -4.10
C ALA A 157 -12.24 5.30 -2.61
N LEU A 158 -10.97 5.06 -2.29
CA LEU A 158 -10.44 5.22 -0.93
C LEU A 158 -10.39 6.69 -0.50
N ASN A 159 -10.16 7.62 -1.43
CA ASN A 159 -10.22 9.06 -1.13
C ASN A 159 -11.65 9.50 -0.76
N GLN A 160 -12.68 8.90 -1.38
CA GLN A 160 -14.07 9.13 -0.97
C GLN A 160 -14.34 8.61 0.45
N VAL A 161 -13.79 7.45 0.83
CA VAL A 161 -13.84 6.96 2.22
C VAL A 161 -13.13 7.94 3.15
N ARG A 162 -11.97 8.47 2.77
CA ARG A 162 -11.22 9.46 3.56
C ARG A 162 -12.04 10.73 3.80
N GLY A 163 -12.67 11.27 2.75
CA GLY A 163 -13.56 12.42 2.86
C GLY A 163 -14.77 12.16 3.77
N ARG A 164 -15.39 10.98 3.69
CA ARG A 164 -16.56 10.60 4.52
C ARG A 164 -16.21 10.33 5.99
N SER A 165 -14.98 9.85 6.25
CA SER A 165 -14.51 9.51 7.60
C SER A 165 -13.78 10.65 8.30
N GLY A 166 -13.42 11.71 7.59
CA GLY A 166 -12.69 12.86 8.14
C GLY A 166 -11.24 12.54 8.53
N ARG A 167 -10.68 11.44 8.01
CA ARG A 167 -9.31 10.99 8.32
C ARG A 167 -8.28 11.82 7.58
N ARG A 168 -7.12 11.99 8.21
CA ARG A 168 -6.10 12.93 7.72
C ARG A 168 -5.34 12.39 6.51
N ASP A 169 -5.07 11.09 6.51
CA ASP A 169 -4.23 10.45 5.51
C ASP A 169 -4.67 9.00 5.25
N PHE A 170 -4.01 8.34 4.30
CA PHE A 170 -4.34 6.99 3.91
C PHE A 170 -3.80 5.89 4.83
N ARG A 171 -2.96 6.20 5.82
CA ARG A 171 -2.55 5.24 6.86
C ARG A 171 -3.74 4.96 7.78
N GLU A 172 -4.44 6.02 8.18
CA GLU A 172 -5.69 5.91 8.95
C GLU A 172 -6.79 5.16 8.15
N ILE A 173 -6.79 5.27 6.82
CA ILE A 173 -7.72 4.50 5.96
C ILE A 173 -7.35 3.03 5.87
N ASP A 174 -6.05 2.70 5.79
CA ASP A 174 -5.60 1.32 5.85
C ASP A 174 -5.91 0.66 7.20
N GLU A 175 -5.83 1.41 8.30
CA GLU A 175 -6.31 1.00 9.62
C GLU A 175 -7.82 0.77 9.65
N LEU A 176 -8.60 1.67 9.05
CA LEU A 176 -10.06 1.53 8.95
C LEU A 176 -10.42 0.28 8.14
N ALA A 177 -9.67 0.04 7.07
CA ALA A 177 -9.82 -1.14 6.24
C ALA A 177 -9.52 -2.41 7.02
N TYR A 178 -8.41 -2.43 7.77
CA TYR A 178 -8.06 -3.55 8.64
C TYR A 178 -9.19 -3.84 9.64
N GLN A 179 -9.74 -2.82 10.29
CA GLN A 179 -10.86 -2.97 11.21
C GLN A 179 -12.11 -3.53 10.51
N ALA A 180 -12.48 -2.98 9.35
CA ALA A 180 -13.67 -3.40 8.59
C ALA A 180 -13.60 -4.87 8.14
N ALA A 181 -12.40 -5.36 7.83
CA ALA A 181 -12.16 -6.75 7.46
C ALA A 181 -12.22 -7.75 8.63
N ARG A 182 -12.38 -7.26 9.87
CA ARG A 182 -12.46 -8.07 11.10
C ARG A 182 -13.81 -8.01 11.80
N LYS A 183 -14.76 -7.25 11.25
CA LYS A 183 -16.17 -7.25 11.64
C LYS A 183 -16.93 -8.27 10.80
#